data_AF-A0A1Y6D079-F1
#
_entry.id   AF-A0A1Y6D079-F1
#
_cell.length_a   1.000
_cell.length_b   1.000
_cell.length_c   1.000
_cell.angle_alpha   90.00
_cell.angle_beta   90.00
_cell.angle_gamma   90.00
#
_symmetry.space_group_name_H-M   'P 1'
#
loop_
_entity.id
_entity.type
_entity.pdbx_description
1 polymer ?
#
loop_
_entity_poly.entity_id
_entity_poly.type
_entity_poly.pdbx_seq_one_letter_code
_entity_poly.pdbx_strand_id
1 'polypeptide(L)'
;MNFDFKRMTQRELNIGLQEQKIRYGVGIGALLASVFMANIPLLVVGGVLVATAKLRWCPVYSGMSKSTVQPGEEMPAAGCCGGHH
;
A
#
# COMPACT_ATOMS: atom_id res chain seq x y z
N MET A 1 -10.39 -22.14 -3.50
CA MET A 1 -10.66 -20.88 -4.22
C MET A 1 -9.89 -20.89 -5.54
N ASN A 2 -10.47 -20.36 -6.62
CA ASN A 2 -9.75 -20.16 -7.88
C ASN A 2 -9.13 -18.75 -7.87
N PHE A 3 -7.86 -18.65 -8.24
CA PHE A 3 -7.14 -17.38 -8.27
C PHE A 3 -7.26 -16.74 -9.66
N ASP A 4 -7.84 -15.54 -9.73
CA ASP A 4 -8.10 -14.87 -10.99
C ASP A 4 -6.90 -13.97 -11.38
N PHE A 5 -6.07 -14.51 -12.27
CA PHE A 5 -4.89 -13.80 -12.79
C PHE A 5 -5.25 -12.55 -13.61
N LYS A 6 -6.44 -12.51 -14.22
CA LYS A 6 -6.91 -11.35 -14.98
C LYS A 6 -7.29 -10.22 -14.03
N ARG A 7 -7.90 -10.53 -12.89
CA ARG A 7 -8.22 -9.52 -11.87
C ARG A 7 -7.00 -8.95 -11.18
N MET A 8 -5.90 -9.70 -11.05
CA MET A 8 -4.66 -9.16 -10.48
C MET A 8 -4.12 -7.91 -11.16
N THR A 9 -4.37 -7.73 -12.46
CA THR A 9 -3.89 -6.57 -13.22
C THR A 9 -4.92 -5.44 -13.27
N GLN A 10 -6.16 -5.70 -12.84
CA GLN A 10 -7.20 -4.69 -12.72
C GLN A 10 -6.99 -3.90 -11.43
N ARG A 11 -6.85 -2.58 -11.58
CA ARG A 11 -6.75 -1.68 -10.43
C ARG A 11 -8.12 -1.54 -9.79
N GLU A 12 -8.32 -2.25 -8.68
CA GLU A 12 -9.47 -2.11 -7.80
C GLU A 12 -9.06 -1.56 -6.43
N LEU A 13 -9.93 -0.75 -5.83
CA LEU A 13 -9.69 -0.25 -4.48
C LEU A 13 -9.97 -1.36 -3.47
N ASN A 14 -8.91 -2.02 -2.99
CA ASN A 14 -9.02 -3.22 -2.14
C ASN A 14 -8.22 -3.14 -0.83
N ILE A 15 -7.51 -2.04 -0.60
CA ILE A 15 -6.78 -1.78 0.64
C ILE A 15 -7.55 -0.74 1.47
N GLY A 16 -8.02 -1.14 2.66
CA GLY A 16 -8.55 -0.27 3.70
C GLY A 16 -7.50 0.67 4.32
N LEU A 17 -7.92 1.71 5.03
CA LEU A 17 -7.06 2.71 5.66
C LEU A 17 -6.13 2.08 6.71
N GLN A 18 -6.58 1.05 7.42
CA GLN A 18 -5.76 0.35 8.40
C GLN A 18 -4.57 -0.36 7.71
N GLU A 19 -4.86 -1.17 6.70
CA GLU A 19 -3.84 -1.85 5.88
C GLU A 19 -2.94 -0.85 5.15
N GLN A 20 -3.50 0.28 4.70
CA GLN A 20 -2.74 1.35 4.09
C GLN A 20 -1.70 1.94 5.06
N LYS A 21 -2.09 2.24 6.30
CA LYS A 21 -1.19 2.73 7.35
C LYS A 21 -0.08 1.73 7.67
N ILE A 22 -0.42 0.45 7.78
CA ILE A 22 0.56 -0.61 8.02
C ILE A 22 1.56 -0.70 6.86
N ARG A 23 1.09 -0.72 5.62
CA ARG A 23 1.95 -0.78 4.43
C ARG A 23 2.85 0.45 4.29
N TYR A 24 2.36 1.64 4.64
CA TYR A 24 3.21 2.82 4.73
C TYR A 24 4.26 2.70 5.82
N GLY A 25 3.88 2.31 7.04
CA GLY A 25 4.81 2.16 8.16
C GLY A 25 5.91 1.14 7.87
N VAL A 26 5.52 -0.07 7.45
CA VAL A 26 6.46 -1.14 7.09
C VAL A 26 7.27 -0.77 5.84
N GLY A 27 6.64 -0.18 4.82
CA GLY A 27 7.31 0.21 3.58
C GLY A 27 8.36 1.30 3.81
N ILE A 28 8.04 2.35 4.57
CA ILE A 28 8.99 3.41 4.94
C ILE A 28 10.10 2.85 5.82
N GLY A 29 9.76 2.01 6.81
CA GLY A 29 10.75 1.34 7.65
C GLY A 29 11.73 0.49 6.84
N ALA A 30 11.22 -0.30 5.89
CA ALA A 30 12.04 -1.12 5.00
C ALA A 30 12.93 -0.26 4.08
N LEU A 31 12.41 0.86 3.55
CA LEU A 31 13.20 1.80 2.76
C LEU A 31 14.35 2.38 3.57
N LEU A 32 14.10 2.87 4.79
CA LEU A 32 15.14 3.40 5.66
C LEU A 32 16.19 2.33 5.97
N ALA A 33 15.76 1.15 6.45
CA ALA A 33 16.66 0.04 6.75
C ALA A 33 17.50 -0.38 5.53
N SER A 34 16.91 -0.39 4.34
CA SER A 34 17.59 -0.77 3.10
C SER A 34 18.73 0.17 2.73
N VAL A 35 18.58 1.48 2.97
CA VAL A 35 19.63 2.46 2.71
C VAL A 35 20.78 2.27 3.70
N PHE A 36 20.47 2.11 4.99
CA PHE A 36 21.51 1.87 6.03
C PHE A 36 22.30 0.58 5.79
N MET A 37 21.63 -0.48 5.32
CA MET A 37 22.26 -1.76 5.03
C MET A 37 22.83 -1.88 3.60
N ALA A 38 22.69 -0.84 2.76
CA ALA A 38 22.98 -0.87 1.32
C ALA A 38 22.33 -2.07 0.57
N ASN A 39 21.09 -2.43 0.95
CA ASN A 39 20.38 -3.60 0.47
C ASN A 39 19.35 -3.24 -0.62
N ILE A 40 19.75 -3.36 -1.88
CA ILE A 40 18.91 -3.02 -3.05
C ILE A 40 17.61 -3.84 -3.11
N PRO A 41 17.60 -5.17 -2.92
CA PRO A 41 16.36 -5.94 -2.89
C PRO A 41 15.32 -5.40 -1.87
N LEU A 42 15.78 -5.09 -0.65
CA LEU A 42 14.90 -4.55 0.39
C LEU A 42 14.35 -3.16 0.02
N LEU A 43 15.17 -2.34 -0.66
CA LEU A 43 14.77 -1.04 -1.18
C LEU A 43 13.63 -1.16 -2.20
N VAL A 44 13.73 -2.13 -3.13
CA VAL A 44 12.67 -2.40 -4.12
C VAL A 44 11.40 -2.88 -3.43
N VAL A 45 11.50 -3.81 -2.48
CA VAL A 45 10.34 -4.32 -1.72
C VAL A 45 9.65 -3.19 -0.94
N GLY A 46 10.42 -2.34 -0.24
CA GLY A 46 9.91 -1.17 0.45
C GLY A 46 9.19 -0.20 -0.50
N GLY A 47 9.77 0.05 -1.67
CA GLY A 47 9.16 0.89 -2.71
C GLY A 47 7.83 0.33 -3.22
N VAL A 48 7.75 -0.98 -3.48
CA VAL A 48 6.50 -1.64 -3.88
C VAL A 48 5.44 -1.56 -2.79
N LEU A 49 5.82 -1.77 -1.51
CA LEU A 49 4.89 -1.64 -0.38
C LEU A 49 4.29 -0.24 -0.30
N VAL A 50 5.12 0.79 -0.36
CA VAL A 50 4.67 2.19 -0.36
C VAL A 50 3.81 2.50 -1.58
N ALA A 51 4.18 2.02 -2.76
CA ALA A 51 3.39 2.22 -3.98
C ALA A 51 2.01 1.57 -3.89
N THR A 52 1.91 0.34 -3.38
CA THR A 52 0.61 -0.33 -3.19
C THR A 52 -0.25 0.36 -2.13
N ALA A 53 0.35 0.89 -1.06
CA ALA A 53 -0.35 1.71 -0.07
C ALA A 53 -0.91 3.00 -0.70
N LYS A 54 -0.09 3.69 -1.51
CA LYS A 54 -0.49 4.93 -2.19
C LYS A 54 -1.62 4.72 -3.19
N LEU A 55 -1.58 3.62 -3.93
CA LEU A 55 -2.61 3.28 -4.91
C LEU A 55 -3.85 2.64 -4.26
N ARG A 56 -3.81 2.33 -2.95
CA ARG A 56 -4.82 1.54 -2.23
C ARG A 56 -5.21 0.25 -2.98
N TRP A 57 -4.23 -0.36 -3.65
CA TRP A 57 -4.41 -1.53 -4.51
C TRP A 57 -3.29 -2.55 -4.31
N CYS A 58 -3.68 -3.80 -4.06
CA CYS A 58 -2.81 -4.96 -4.01
C CYS A 58 -3.21 -5.98 -5.09
N PRO A 59 -2.33 -6.32 -6.04
CA PRO A 59 -2.60 -7.31 -7.08
C PRO A 59 -3.05 -8.66 -6.51
N VAL A 60 -2.38 -9.13 -5.46
CA VAL A 60 -2.67 -10.42 -4.81
C VAL A 60 -4.07 -10.44 -4.19
N TYR A 61 -4.49 -9.33 -3.55
CA TYR A 61 -5.85 -9.22 -3.01
C TYR A 61 -6.90 -9.23 -4.12
N SER A 62 -6.60 -8.57 -5.25
CA SER A 62 -7.46 -8.55 -6.44
C SER A 62 -7.68 -9.95 -7.01
N GLY A 63 -6.60 -10.73 -7.16
CA GLY A 63 -6.68 -12.11 -7.64
C GLY A 63 -7.41 -13.06 -6.69
N MET A 64 -7.41 -12.76 -5.38
CA MET A 64 -8.18 -13.49 -4.37
C MET A 64 -9.60 -12.95 -4.16
N SER A 65 -10.01 -11.91 -4.91
CA SER A 65 -11.28 -11.18 -4.68
C SER A 65 -11.47 -10.76 -3.21
N LYS A 66 -10.38 -10.32 -2.57
CA LYS A 66 -10.35 -9.86 -1.18
C LYS A 66 -10.25 -8.33 -1.13
N SER A 67 -11.03 -7.70 -0.25
CA SER A 67 -10.93 -6.28 0.07
C SER A 67 -10.94 -6.08 1.58
N THR A 68 -10.17 -5.12 2.07
CA THR A 68 -10.17 -4.68 3.48
C THR A 68 -10.78 -3.29 3.66
N VAL A 69 -11.39 -2.75 2.60
CA VAL A 69 -12.06 -1.45 2.63
C VAL A 69 -13.39 -1.59 3.36
N GLN A 70 -13.58 -0.79 4.41
CA GLN A 70 -14.84 -0.77 5.15
C GLN A 70 -15.88 0.14 4.46
N PRO A 71 -17.18 -0.19 4.51
CA PRO A 71 -18.24 0.71 4.05
C PRO A 71 -18.23 2.02 4.85
N GLY A 72 -18.19 3.17 4.17
CA GLY A 72 -18.13 4.49 4.81
C GLY A 72 -16.72 4.97 5.18
N GLU A 73 -15.68 4.22 4.76
CA GLU A 73 -14.30 4.61 5.00
C GLU A 73 -13.84 5.66 3.96
N GLU A 74 -14.09 6.91 4.26
CA GLU A 74 -13.64 8.05 3.45
C GLU A 74 -12.15 8.30 3.68
N MET A 75 -11.41 8.57 2.60
CA MET A 75 -10.01 8.95 2.74
C MET A 75 -9.96 10.27 3.51
N PRO A 76 -9.30 10.34 4.69
CA PRO A 76 -9.16 11.60 5.40
C PRO A 76 -8.52 12.60 4.44
N ALA A 77 -9.17 13.75 4.25
CA ALA A 77 -8.65 14.83 3.42
C ALA A 77 -7.19 15.05 3.81
N ALA A 78 -6.28 14.98 2.82
CA ALA A 78 -4.86 15.13 3.04
C ALA A 78 -4.63 16.36 3.93
N GLY A 79 -4.20 16.13 5.18
CA GLY A 79 -3.83 17.21 6.08
C GLY A 79 -2.81 18.06 5.35
N CYS A 80 -3.23 19.24 4.93
CA CYS A 80 -2.39 20.23 4.30
C CYS A 80 -1.43 20.74 5.36
N CYS A 81 -0.30 20.05 5.56
CA CYS A 81 0.87 20.64 6.17
C CYS A 81 1.70 21.31 5.07
N GLY A 82 1.14 22.38 4.50
CA GLY A 82 1.90 23.59 4.23
C GLY A 82 1.87 24.44 5.51
N GLY A 83 2.99 25.09 5.85
CA GLY A 83 3.24 25.68 7.17
C GLY A 83 2.55 27.02 7.52
N HIS A 84 3.12 27.65 8.55
CA HIS A 84 2.74 28.89 9.31
C HIS A 84 1.71 28.65 10.43
N HIS A 85 1.95 28.96 11.71
CA HIS A 85 2.75 30.03 12.35
C HIS A 85 3.73 29.53 13.42
#